data_AF-A0AAC8TH85-F1
#
_entry.id   AF-A0AAC8TH85-F1
#
_cell.length_a   1.000
_cell.length_b   1.000
_cell.length_c   1.000
_cell.angle_alpha   90.00
_cell.angle_beta   90.00
_cell.angle_gamma   90.00
#
_symmetry.space_group_name_H-M   'P 1'
#
loop_
_entity.id
_entity.type
_entity.pdbx_description
1 polymer ?
#
loop_
_entity_poly.entity_id
_entity_poly.type
_entity_poly.pdbx_seq_one_letter_code
_entity_poly.pdbx_strand_id
1 'polypeptide(L)'
;MVLAAFCRAHASRLLARLAALGRGPLPVPPEEINLDDDTVMELRREGAFARASAARYESTAELARQHADLSSAWVCELNRTEEQDRARELFALAEGAAQAAAEASLSSAAAAPADS
;
A
#
# COMPACT_ATOMS: atom_id res chain seq x y z
N MET A 1 -1.47 15.95 -1.15
CA MET A 1 -0.99 16.25 -2.53
C MET A 1 0.51 15.95 -2.78
N VAL A 2 1.34 15.70 -1.75
CA VAL A 2 2.79 15.46 -1.92
C VAL A 2 3.11 14.04 -2.40
N LEU A 3 2.41 13.02 -1.90
CA LEU A 3 2.61 11.61 -2.30
C LEU A 3 2.41 11.39 -3.81
N ALA A 4 1.34 11.96 -4.38
CA ALA A 4 1.08 11.92 -5.82
C ALA A 4 2.19 12.59 -6.64
N ALA A 5 2.88 13.61 -6.12
CA ALA A 5 4.00 14.25 -6.80
C ALA A 5 5.26 13.38 -6.77
N PHE A 6 5.53 12.68 -5.66
CA PHE A 6 6.63 11.72 -5.55
C PHE A 6 6.42 10.48 -6.42
N CYS A 7 5.21 9.91 -6.42
CA CYS A 7 4.87 8.78 -7.30
C CYS A 7 5.02 9.17 -8.79
N ARG A 8 4.60 10.38 -9.17
CA ARG A 8 4.82 10.91 -10.53
C ARG A 8 6.30 11.08 -10.86
N ALA A 9 7.10 11.63 -9.95
CA ALA A 9 8.55 11.82 -10.16
C ALA A 9 9.31 10.48 -10.25
N HIS A 10 8.92 9.48 -9.46
CA HIS A 10 9.47 8.13 -9.52
C HIS A 10 9.11 7.42 -10.84
N ALA A 11 7.85 7.52 -11.26
CA ALA A 11 7.38 7.02 -12.55
C ALA A 11 8.13 7.68 -13.72
N SER A 12 8.34 8.99 -13.71
CA SER A 12 9.13 9.69 -14.74
C SER A 12 10.58 9.20 -14.82
N ARG A 13 11.21 8.91 -13.67
CA ARG A 13 12.59 8.42 -13.61
C ARG A 13 12.72 6.96 -14.10
N LEU A 14 11.72 6.12 -13.81
CA LEU A 14 11.65 4.75 -14.30
C LEU A 14 11.38 4.70 -15.81
N LEU A 15 10.46 5.54 -16.31
CA LEU A 15 10.15 5.68 -17.73
C LEU A 15 11.37 6.17 -18.54
N ALA A 16 12.13 7.14 -18.02
CA ALA A 16 13.35 7.62 -18.67
C ALA A 16 14.41 6.52 -18.82
N ARG A 17 14.54 5.63 -17.82
CA ARG A 17 15.47 4.48 -17.87
C ARG A 17 15.01 3.42 -18.87
N LEU A 18 13.71 3.16 -18.98
CA LEU A 18 13.16 2.21 -19.94
C LEU A 18 13.30 2.70 -21.39
N ALA A 19 13.05 3.99 -21.63
CA ALA A 19 13.27 4.62 -22.92
C ALA A 19 14.75 4.52 -23.35
N ALA A 20 15.70 4.70 -22.42
CA ALA A 20 17.13 4.53 -22.68
C ALA A 20 17.54 3.09 -23.06
N LEU A 21 16.72 2.08 -22.71
CA LEU A 21 16.91 0.68 -23.06
C LEU A 21 16.13 0.27 -24.32
N GLY A 22 15.55 1.23 -25.06
CA GLY A 22 14.72 0.96 -26.24
C GLY A 22 13.39 0.27 -25.90
N ARG A 23 12.97 0.29 -24.63
CA ARG A 23 11.70 -0.30 -24.18
C ARG A 23 10.61 0.78 -24.20
N GLY A 24 9.43 0.40 -24.71
CA GLY A 24 8.23 1.23 -24.73
C GLY A 24 7.70 1.53 -23.32
N PRO A 25 6.56 2.26 -23.21
CA PRO A 25 6.02 2.67 -21.92
C PRO A 25 5.87 1.47 -20.99
N LEU A 26 6.01 1.74 -19.67
CA LEU A 26 5.72 0.72 -18.65
C LEU A 26 4.41 0.03 -19.01
N PRO A 27 4.34 -1.30 -18.92
CA PRO A 27 3.06 -1.98 -19.08
C PRO A 27 2.07 -1.32 -18.12
N VAL A 28 0.95 -0.85 -18.67
CA VAL A 28 -0.16 -0.35 -17.85
C VAL A 28 -0.60 -1.54 -17.00
N PRO A 29 -0.59 -1.42 -15.66
CA PRO A 29 -1.13 -2.47 -14.82
C PRO A 29 -2.55 -2.78 -15.28
N PRO A 30 -2.96 -4.06 -15.31
CA PRO A 30 -4.34 -4.40 -15.65
C PRO A 30 -5.30 -3.66 -14.71
N GLU A 31 -6.46 -3.25 -15.23
CA GLU A 31 -7.48 -2.55 -14.45
C GLU A 31 -7.96 -3.39 -13.27
N GLU A 32 -7.96 -4.71 -13.44
CA GLU A 32 -8.29 -5.70 -12.42
C GLU A 32 -7.06 -6.55 -12.09
N ILE A 33 -6.64 -6.50 -10.82
CA ILE A 33 -5.63 -7.40 -10.26
C ILE A 33 -6.35 -8.34 -9.31
N ASN A 34 -6.49 -9.60 -9.72
CA ASN A 34 -6.95 -10.65 -8.80
C ASN A 34 -5.78 -11.04 -7.90
N LEU A 35 -5.92 -10.76 -6.61
CA LEU A 35 -4.98 -11.16 -5.58
C LEU A 35 -5.42 -12.51 -5.01
N ASP A 36 -4.49 -13.45 -4.88
CA ASP A 36 -4.74 -14.70 -4.18
C ASP A 36 -4.81 -14.50 -2.66
N ASP A 37 -5.36 -15.48 -1.95
CA ASP A 37 -5.54 -15.41 -0.50
C ASP A 37 -4.22 -15.20 0.25
N ASP A 38 -3.14 -15.82 -0.24
CA ASP A 38 -1.79 -15.68 0.33
C ASP A 38 -1.30 -14.23 0.23
N THR A 39 -1.48 -13.58 -0.92
CA THR A 39 -1.13 -12.18 -1.12
C THR A 39 -1.97 -11.26 -0.26
N VAL A 40 -3.28 -11.53 -0.13
CA VAL A 40 -4.16 -10.78 0.78
C VAL A 40 -3.71 -10.91 2.24
N MET A 41 -3.29 -12.11 2.66
CA MET A 41 -2.74 -12.34 4.00
C MET A 41 -1.44 -11.55 4.22
N GLU A 42 -0.52 -11.57 3.25
CA GLU A 42 0.73 -10.83 3.36
C GLU A 42 0.52 -9.30 3.34
N LEU A 43 -0.45 -8.78 2.58
CA LEU A 43 -0.85 -7.37 2.66
C LEU A 43 -1.33 -6.99 4.07
N ARG A 44 -2.15 -7.83 4.71
CA ARG A 44 -2.62 -7.59 6.09
C ARG A 44 -1.46 -7.65 7.09
N ARG A 45 -0.56 -8.60 6.92
CA ARG A 45 0.62 -8.75 7.77
C ARG A 45 1.54 -7.54 7.67
N GLU A 46 1.82 -7.09 6.46
CA GLU A 46 2.66 -5.92 6.22
C GLU A 46 1.98 -4.63 6.71
N GLY A 47 0.67 -4.50 6.53
CA GLY A 47 -0.10 -3.40 7.11
C GLY A 47 -0.01 -3.37 8.64
N ALA A 48 -0.03 -4.54 9.28
CA ALA A 48 0.12 -4.63 10.74
C ALA A 48 1.55 -4.26 11.17
N PHE A 49 2.56 -4.68 10.41
CA PHE A 49 3.94 -4.27 10.63
C PHE A 49 4.12 -2.75 10.51
N ALA A 50 3.56 -2.13 9.48
CA ALA A 50 3.59 -0.67 9.29
C ALA A 50 2.94 0.07 10.48
N ARG A 51 1.77 -0.38 10.97
CA ARG A 51 1.16 0.18 12.20
C ARG A 51 2.08 0.07 13.42
N ALA A 52 2.73 -1.09 13.59
CA ALA A 52 3.69 -1.27 14.69
C ALA A 52 4.90 -0.34 14.54
N SER A 53 5.39 -0.12 13.32
CA SER A 53 6.46 0.84 13.04
C SER A 53 6.04 2.27 13.38
N ALA A 54 4.82 2.70 13.03
CA ALA A 54 4.30 4.01 13.39
C ALA A 54 4.26 4.24 14.92
N ALA A 55 3.89 3.23 15.70
CA ALA A 55 3.90 3.30 17.17
C ALA A 55 5.33 3.39 17.74
N ARG A 56 6.29 2.70 17.13
CA ARG A 56 7.71 2.81 17.50
C ARG A 56 8.26 4.21 17.21
N TYR A 57 7.91 4.79 16.06
CA TYR A 57 8.32 6.15 15.72
C TYR A 57 7.72 7.19 16.66
N GLU A 58 6.47 7.02 17.09
CA GLU A 58 5.85 7.88 18.12
C GLU A 58 6.65 7.85 19.43
N SER A 59 6.93 6.66 19.95
CA SER A 59 7.71 6.48 21.18
C SER A 59 9.11 7.10 21.06
N THR A 60 9.74 6.95 19.88
CA THR A 60 11.08 7.50 19.62
C THR A 60 11.06 9.02 19.49
N ALA A 61 10.01 9.59 18.89
CA ALA A 61 9.82 11.03 18.80
C ALA A 61 9.65 11.65 20.20
N GLU A 62 8.88 11.00 21.07
CA GLU A 62 8.72 11.40 22.47
C GLU A 62 10.04 11.39 23.23
N LEU A 63 10.84 10.34 23.08
CA LEU A 63 12.17 10.25 23.68
C LEU A 63 13.11 11.34 23.17
N ALA A 64 13.14 11.59 21.85
CA ALA A 64 13.95 12.65 21.26
C ALA A 64 13.57 14.03 21.80
N ARG A 65 12.27 14.31 21.99
CA ARG A 65 11.78 15.54 22.64
C ARG A 65 12.28 15.67 24.09
N GLN A 66 12.27 14.59 24.87
CA GLN A 66 12.80 14.60 26.24
C GLN A 66 14.29 14.95 26.30
N HIS A 67 15.05 14.63 25.25
CA HIS A 67 16.47 14.96 25.11
C HIS A 67 16.74 16.29 24.38
N ALA A 68 15.71 17.09 24.08
CA ALA A 68 15.80 18.31 23.29
C ALA A 68 16.39 18.12 21.87
N ASP A 69 16.36 16.89 21.34
CA ASP A 69 16.73 16.60 19.94
C ASP A 69 15.51 16.75 19.04
N LEU A 70 15.18 18.02 18.74
CA LEU A 70 14.01 18.36 17.92
C LEU A 70 14.15 17.90 16.46
N SER A 71 15.39 17.77 15.95
CA SER A 71 15.62 17.29 14.58
C SER A 71 15.23 15.82 14.46
N SER A 72 15.70 14.99 15.40
CA SER A 72 15.34 13.57 15.40
C SER A 72 13.85 13.35 15.70
N ALA A 73 13.26 14.16 16.59
CA ALA A 73 11.83 14.13 16.85
C ALA A 73 11.01 14.40 15.58
N TRP A 74 11.39 15.42 14.80
CA TRP A 74 10.72 15.75 13.54
C TRP A 74 10.80 14.62 12.51
N VAL A 75 11.98 14.01 12.34
CA VAL A 75 12.15 12.87 11.42
C VAL A 75 11.29 11.68 11.85
N CYS A 76 11.20 11.41 13.15
CA CYS A 76 10.35 10.33 13.66
C CYS A 76 8.85 10.59 13.39
N GLU A 77 8.37 11.83 13.55
CA GLU A 77 6.97 12.19 13.24
C GLU A 77 6.65 12.08 11.74
N LEU A 78 7.62 12.44 10.88
CA LEU A 78 7.48 12.25 9.43
C LEU A 78 7.36 10.76 9.09
N ASN A 79 8.28 9.94 9.58
CA ASN A 79 8.27 8.49 9.34
C ASN A 79 7.01 7.83 9.91
N ARG A 80 6.54 8.27 11.08
CA ARG A 80 5.26 7.81 11.65
C ARG A 80 4.10 8.05 10.69
N THR A 81 4.02 9.24 10.10
CA THR A 81 2.96 9.60 9.16
C THR A 81 3.02 8.72 7.91
N GLU A 82 4.21 8.51 7.36
CA GLU A 82 4.42 7.64 6.19
C GLU A 82 3.99 6.18 6.48
N GLU A 83 4.34 5.63 7.65
CA GLU A 83 3.91 4.28 8.03
C GLU A 83 2.41 4.17 8.32
N GLN A 84 1.77 5.24 8.82
CA GLN A 84 0.32 5.28 8.97
C GLN A 84 -0.40 5.26 7.61
N ASP A 85 0.06 6.07 6.66
CA ASP A 85 -0.49 6.10 5.31
C ASP A 85 -0.28 4.76 4.60
N ARG A 86 0.94 4.21 4.69
CA ARG A 86 1.27 2.87 4.17
C ARG A 86 0.38 1.78 4.76
N ALA A 87 0.16 1.80 6.08
CA ALA A 87 -0.73 0.84 6.73
C ALA A 87 -2.16 0.95 6.18
N ARG A 88 -2.70 2.17 6.06
CA ARG A 88 -4.05 2.40 5.52
C ARG A 88 -4.19 1.86 4.10
N GLU A 89 -3.21 2.16 3.24
CA GLU A 89 -3.22 1.67 1.85
C GLU A 89 -3.18 0.14 1.80
N LEU A 90 -2.32 -0.51 2.59
CA LEU A 90 -2.21 -1.97 2.61
C LEU A 90 -3.50 -2.65 3.09
N PHE A 91 -4.17 -2.10 4.11
CA PHE A 91 -5.47 -2.64 4.54
C PHE A 91 -6.56 -2.40 3.52
N ALA A 92 -6.62 -1.21 2.91
CA ALA A 92 -7.60 -0.91 1.86
C ALA A 92 -7.45 -1.85 0.65
N LEU A 93 -6.21 -2.15 0.24
CA LEU A 93 -5.94 -3.12 -0.83
C LEU A 93 -6.40 -4.53 -0.45
N ALA A 94 -6.10 -4.97 0.78
CA ALA A 94 -6.54 -6.29 1.26
C ALA A 94 -8.06 -6.40 1.41
N GLU A 95 -8.74 -5.32 1.82
CA GLU A 95 -10.20 -5.25 1.92
C GLU A 95 -10.86 -5.24 0.55
N GLY A 96 -10.35 -4.43 -0.39
CA GLY A 96 -10.86 -4.38 -1.76
C GLY A 96 -10.73 -5.74 -2.47
N ALA A 97 -9.62 -6.44 -2.27
CA ALA A 97 -9.45 -7.80 -2.81
C ALA A 97 -10.44 -8.81 -2.23
N ALA A 98 -10.70 -8.74 -0.92
CA ALA A 98 -11.66 -9.63 -0.27
C ALA A 98 -13.11 -9.36 -0.74
N GLN A 99 -13.46 -8.10 -0.99
CA GLN A 99 -14.78 -7.72 -1.52
C GLN A 99 -14.95 -8.23 -2.96
N ALA A 100 -13.95 -8.04 -3.82
CA ALA A 100 -13.98 -8.55 -5.19
C ALA A 100 -14.15 -10.07 -5.25
N ALA A 101 -13.46 -10.82 -4.36
CA ALA A 101 -13.61 -12.26 -4.26
C ALA A 101 -15.02 -12.69 -3.81
N ALA A 102 -15.62 -11.97 -2.86
CA ALA A 102 -16.98 -12.24 -2.39
C ALA A 102 -18.03 -11.99 -3.48
N GLU A 103 -17.89 -10.90 -4.23
CA GLU A 103 -18.78 -10.57 -5.35
C GLU A 103 -18.70 -11.60 -6.48
N ALA A 104 -17.50 -12.06 -6.81
CA ALA A 104 -17.30 -13.13 -7.79
C ALA A 104 -17.98 -14.45 -7.36
N SER A 105 -17.91 -14.80 -6.07
CA SER A 105 -18.56 -16.00 -5.52
C SER A 105 -20.09 -15.92 -5.60
N LEU A 106 -20.68 -14.75 -5.27
CA LEU A 106 -22.12 -14.52 -5.35
C LEU A 106 -22.64 -14.54 -6.80
N SER A 107 -21.87 -13.96 -7.73
CA SER A 107 -22.18 -13.99 -9.17
C SER A 107 -22.19 -15.43 -9.72
N SER A 108 -21.23 -16.26 -9.30
CA SER A 108 -21.17 -17.67 -9.71
C SER A 108 -22.31 -18.51 -9.12
N ALA A 109 -22.78 -18.21 -7.90
CA ALA A 109 -23.88 -18.93 -7.27
C ALA A 109 -25.25 -18.62 -7.91
N ALA A 110 -25.44 -17.41 -8.43
CA ALA A 110 -26.65 -16.99 -9.12
C ALA A 110 -26.79 -17.59 -10.54
N ALA A 111 -25.71 -18.12 -11.11
CA ALA A 111 -25.68 -18.71 -12.45
C ALA A 111 -25.94 -20.23 -12.47
N ALA A 112 -26.12 -20.88 -11.31
CA ALA A 112 -26.47 -22.30 -11.26
C ALA A 112 -27.93 -22.51 -11.70
N PRO A 113 -28.23 -23.35 -12.71
CA PRO A 113 -29.59 -23.61 -13.13
C PRO A 113 -30.33 -24.36 -12.01
N ALA A 114 -31.54 -23.89 -11.68
CA ALA A 114 -32.47 -24.65 -10.86
C ALA A 114 -32.99 -25.83 -11.68
N ASP A 115 -32.33 -26.98 -11.57
CA ASP A 115 -32.86 -28.25 -12.08
C ASP A 115 -33.96 -28.75 -11.13
N SER A 116 -35.22 -28.63 -11.54
CA SER A 116 -36.35 -29.52 -11.22
C SER A 116 -37.53 -29.25 -12.16
#